data_AF-A0A967SMF7-F1
#
_entry.id   AF-A0A967SMF7-F1
#
_cell.length_a   1.000
_cell.length_b   1.000
_cell.length_c   1.000
_cell.angle_alpha   90.00
_cell.angle_beta   90.00
_cell.angle_gamma   90.00
#
_symmetry.space_group_name_H-M   'P 1'
#
loop_
_entity.id
_entity.type
_entity.pdbx_description
1 polymer ?
#
loop_
_entity_poly.entity_id
_entity_poly.type
_entity_poly.pdbx_seq_one_letter_code
_entity_poly.pdbx_strand_id
1 'polypeptide(L)'
;MAGSTIAQMIGKIEGGDGKSTPKSGDTLKGNSTGTTGKTKKSNPTAKQKESDFFVASVQSFEALTKTKALTLARELLEAKGSNDFRLGGVLSVIQANDYWSGTADKNGEKYDTFRRFMEEEFGLVYRKGMYLISTYNHLVDSGVPWATVENVGWTKLKEIAPIINLENVDEWVQRCADMTTNQLIEYIKSLKAAKKTTPKETSDITTMTFKLHSDQRETVTEALDKAKEFNGTDVNAVALEYICMQYLEGGAGKIKQKPMTPEQFMESLDSEDESMFEKLMNLIDAKYGADYNISIAPK
;
A
#
# COMPACT_ATOMS: atom_id res chain seq x y z
N MET A 1 -3.91 -73.59 -3.47
CA MET A 1 -4.34 -73.09 -4.79
C MET A 1 -3.60 -71.78 -5.04
N ALA A 2 -2.82 -71.75 -6.14
CA ALA A 2 -2.11 -70.65 -6.82
C ALA A 2 -1.47 -69.55 -5.94
N GLY A 3 -0.14 -69.39 -5.81
CA GLY A 3 0.93 -69.39 -6.83
C GLY A 3 1.28 -67.93 -7.14
N SER A 4 2.31 -67.30 -6.55
CA SER A 4 3.75 -67.36 -6.89
C SER A 4 4.06 -67.08 -8.37
N THR A 5 5.02 -66.17 -8.59
CA THR A 5 5.90 -65.97 -9.79
C THR A 5 5.57 -64.78 -10.70
N ILE A 6 6.58 -63.90 -10.92
CA ILE A 6 7.07 -63.28 -12.19
C ILE A 6 8.19 -62.29 -11.77
N ALA A 7 9.48 -62.69 -11.82
CA ALA A 7 10.46 -62.54 -12.92
C ALA A 7 10.95 -61.08 -13.12
N GLN A 8 12.19 -60.71 -12.75
CA GLN A 8 13.47 -60.94 -13.46
C GLN A 8 13.42 -60.60 -14.95
N MET A 9 13.96 -59.42 -15.32
CA MET A 9 14.73 -59.20 -16.55
C MET A 9 15.76 -58.08 -16.32
N ILE A 10 17.01 -58.49 -16.13
CA ILE A 10 18.22 -57.66 -16.28
C ILE A 10 18.99 -58.26 -17.45
N GLY A 11 19.16 -57.51 -18.52
CA GLY A 11 20.13 -57.74 -19.59
C GLY A 11 20.73 -56.38 -19.96
N LYS A 12 21.96 -56.07 -19.51
CA LYS A 12 23.22 -56.31 -20.23
C LYS A 12 23.25 -55.68 -21.62
N ILE A 13 23.81 -54.48 -21.72
CA ILE A 13 24.62 -54.04 -22.86
C ILE A 13 25.87 -53.37 -22.28
N GLU A 14 26.96 -54.14 -22.24
CA GLU A 14 28.34 -53.64 -22.14
C GLU A 14 28.90 -53.50 -23.56
N GLY A 15 29.81 -52.54 -23.72
CA GLY A 15 30.96 -52.71 -24.62
C GLY A 15 31.06 -51.70 -25.75
N GLY A 16 32.01 -50.78 -25.64
CA GLY A 16 32.43 -49.92 -26.75
C GLY A 16 33.37 -48.79 -26.38
N ASP A 17 34.52 -49.12 -25.79
CA ASP A 17 35.65 -48.22 -25.50
C ASP A 17 36.11 -47.39 -26.72
N GLY A 18 36.54 -46.16 -26.46
CA GLY A 18 37.11 -45.26 -27.49
C GLY A 18 37.71 -43.97 -26.94
N LYS A 19 38.75 -44.10 -26.12
CA LYS A 19 39.61 -43.04 -25.55
C LYS A 19 40.25 -42.15 -26.63
N SER A 20 40.16 -40.82 -26.52
CA SER A 20 41.27 -39.88 -26.81
C SER A 20 40.89 -38.39 -26.64
N THR A 21 41.68 -37.69 -25.84
CA THR A 21 42.04 -36.26 -25.93
C THR A 21 43.58 -36.20 -26.01
N PRO A 22 44.29 -35.05 -26.13
CA PRO A 22 43.98 -33.68 -26.59
C PRO A 22 45.03 -33.12 -27.61
N LYS A 23 44.80 -31.91 -28.17
CA LYS A 23 45.78 -30.81 -28.51
C LYS A 23 45.17 -29.87 -29.56
N SER A 24 44.97 -28.58 -29.29
CA SER A 24 45.93 -27.45 -29.42
C SER A 24 46.42 -27.20 -30.86
N GLY A 25 46.20 -25.99 -31.38
CA GLY A 25 46.97 -25.44 -32.51
C GLY A 25 46.23 -24.44 -33.41
N ASP A 26 46.41 -23.15 -33.09
CA ASP A 26 46.66 -22.01 -34.00
C ASP A 26 45.71 -21.58 -35.13
N THR A 27 45.21 -20.35 -34.95
CA THR A 27 45.44 -19.15 -35.79
C THR A 27 45.06 -19.16 -37.28
N LEU A 28 44.20 -18.19 -37.67
CA LEU A 28 44.40 -17.18 -38.73
C LEU A 28 43.09 -16.34 -38.84
N LYS A 29 43.08 -15.07 -38.39
CA LYS A 29 43.19 -13.84 -39.21
C LYS A 29 42.29 -13.82 -40.47
N GLY A 30 41.37 -12.85 -40.52
CA GLY A 30 40.67 -12.49 -41.76
C GLY A 30 39.56 -11.48 -41.58
N ASN A 31 39.92 -10.20 -41.55
CA ASN A 31 39.09 -9.02 -41.43
C ASN A 31 38.55 -8.58 -42.82
N SER A 32 37.27 -8.18 -42.93
CA SER A 32 36.79 -7.09 -43.83
C SER A 32 35.28 -6.86 -43.59
N THR A 33 34.85 -5.76 -42.98
CA THR A 33 34.43 -4.50 -43.64
C THR A 33 33.58 -4.75 -44.90
N GLY A 34 32.35 -4.26 -45.07
CA GLY A 34 31.62 -3.18 -44.44
C GLY A 34 30.70 -2.56 -45.52
N THR A 35 29.69 -1.83 -45.07
CA THR A 35 29.04 -0.70 -45.76
C THR A 35 27.74 -0.92 -46.55
N THR A 36 26.85 0.05 -46.27
CA THR A 36 25.83 0.69 -47.13
C THR A 36 24.44 0.08 -47.20
N GLY A 37 23.50 0.85 -46.65
CA GLY A 37 22.08 0.56 -46.65
C GLY A 37 21.35 1.06 -47.90
N LYS A 38 20.04 0.79 -47.89
CA LYS A 38 19.03 1.54 -48.64
C LYS A 38 17.67 1.34 -47.98
N THR A 39 17.12 2.46 -47.54
CA THR A 39 15.71 2.75 -47.29
C THR A 39 14.84 2.29 -48.47
N LYS A 40 13.61 1.79 -48.22
CA LYS A 40 12.35 2.55 -48.36
C LYS A 40 11.12 1.63 -48.41
N LYS A 41 10.04 2.16 -47.81
CA LYS A 41 8.61 2.01 -48.14
C LYS A 41 7.79 0.93 -47.43
N SER A 42 7.15 1.42 -46.38
CA SER A 42 5.79 1.10 -45.95
C SER A 42 4.82 0.77 -47.08
N ASN A 43 3.96 -0.21 -46.83
CA ASN A 43 2.53 0.03 -46.93
C ASN A 43 1.78 -0.79 -45.85
N PRO A 44 0.77 -0.21 -45.18
CA PRO A 44 0.10 -0.78 -44.03
C PRO A 44 -1.21 -1.44 -44.43
N THR A 45 -1.41 -2.73 -44.16
CA THR A 45 -2.75 -3.27 -43.93
C THR A 45 -2.69 -4.68 -43.34
N ALA A 46 -3.51 -4.87 -42.31
CA ALA A 46 -4.04 -6.15 -41.85
C ALA A 46 -3.02 -7.18 -41.32
N LYS A 47 -2.60 -7.00 -40.06
CA LYS A 47 -2.50 -8.15 -39.16
C LYS A 47 -3.62 -8.04 -38.14
N GLN A 48 -4.47 -9.05 -38.16
CA GLN A 48 -5.54 -9.32 -37.20
C GLN A 48 -5.04 -9.11 -35.78
N LYS A 49 -5.93 -8.63 -34.89
CA LYS A 49 -5.74 -8.61 -33.43
C LYS A 49 -5.16 -9.94 -32.96
N GLU A 50 -3.84 -10.04 -32.83
CA GLU A 50 -3.23 -10.90 -31.83
C GLU A 50 -3.70 -10.32 -30.51
N SER A 51 -4.69 -10.97 -29.89
CA SER A 51 -5.17 -10.56 -28.59
C SER A 51 -3.99 -10.61 -27.63
N ASP A 52 -3.62 -9.45 -27.10
CA ASP A 52 -2.56 -9.32 -26.11
C ASP A 52 -2.70 -10.38 -25.01
N PHE A 53 -1.57 -10.95 -24.55
CA PHE A 53 -1.58 -12.05 -23.57
C PHE A 53 -2.39 -11.70 -22.30
N PHE A 54 -2.35 -10.45 -21.86
CA PHE A 54 -3.18 -10.01 -20.72
C PHE A 54 -4.65 -10.03 -21.09
N VAL A 55 -5.04 -9.44 -22.21
CA VAL A 55 -6.45 -9.39 -22.66
C VAL A 55 -7.02 -10.80 -22.83
N ALA A 56 -6.29 -11.69 -23.48
CA ALA A 56 -6.70 -13.09 -23.65
C ALA A 56 -6.84 -13.82 -22.30
N SER A 57 -5.92 -13.56 -21.36
CA SER A 57 -5.96 -14.16 -20.02
C SER A 57 -7.16 -13.63 -19.21
N VAL A 58 -7.41 -12.33 -19.21
CA VAL A 58 -8.53 -11.69 -18.50
C VAL A 58 -9.87 -12.28 -18.98
N GLN A 59 -10.07 -12.36 -20.30
CA GLN A 59 -11.28 -12.96 -20.86
C GLN A 59 -11.48 -14.42 -20.44
N SER A 60 -10.39 -15.18 -20.31
CA SER A 60 -10.45 -16.56 -19.84
C SER A 60 -10.83 -16.67 -18.36
N PHE A 61 -10.49 -15.66 -17.54
CA PHE A 61 -10.73 -15.65 -16.10
C PHE A 61 -12.15 -15.19 -15.75
N GLU A 62 -12.70 -14.22 -16.47
CA GLU A 62 -14.08 -13.73 -16.26
C GLU A 62 -15.14 -14.83 -16.45
N ALA A 63 -14.85 -15.84 -17.28
CA ALA A 63 -15.74 -16.97 -17.53
C ALA A 63 -15.57 -18.14 -16.54
N LEU A 64 -14.69 -18.02 -15.53
CA LEU A 64 -14.42 -19.12 -14.62
C LEU A 64 -15.54 -19.32 -13.60
N THR A 65 -16.03 -20.55 -13.52
CA THR A 65 -16.89 -20.99 -12.42
C THR A 65 -16.05 -21.39 -11.21
N LYS A 66 -16.66 -21.41 -10.02
CA LYS A 66 -16.02 -21.80 -8.75
C LYS A 66 -15.11 -23.02 -8.87
N THR A 67 -15.63 -24.14 -9.37
CA THR A 67 -14.85 -25.40 -9.48
C THR A 67 -13.67 -25.25 -10.44
N LYS A 68 -13.86 -24.58 -11.58
CA LYS A 68 -12.80 -24.39 -12.57
C LYS A 68 -11.70 -23.47 -12.04
N ALA A 69 -12.07 -22.39 -11.36
CA ALA A 69 -11.11 -21.46 -10.76
C ALA A 69 -10.21 -22.16 -9.73
N LEU A 70 -10.80 -22.99 -8.85
CA LEU A 70 -10.05 -23.74 -7.84
C LEU A 70 -9.11 -24.77 -8.47
N THR A 71 -9.58 -25.54 -9.46
CA THR A 71 -8.73 -26.51 -10.17
C THR A 71 -7.57 -25.82 -10.89
N LEU A 72 -7.86 -24.75 -11.63
CA LEU A 72 -6.84 -24.01 -12.37
C LEU A 72 -5.80 -23.37 -11.45
N ALA A 73 -6.21 -22.86 -10.28
CA ALA A 73 -5.26 -22.35 -9.28
C ALA A 73 -4.28 -23.44 -8.81
N ARG A 74 -4.76 -24.67 -8.56
CA ARG A 74 -3.90 -25.80 -8.17
C ARG A 74 -2.93 -26.18 -9.30
N GLU A 75 -3.42 -26.28 -10.54
CA GLU A 75 -2.58 -26.58 -11.70
C GLU A 75 -1.47 -25.54 -11.90
N LEU A 76 -1.79 -24.25 -11.74
CA LEU A 76 -0.82 -23.16 -11.88
C LEU A 76 0.23 -23.13 -10.75
N LEU A 77 -0.10 -23.64 -9.56
CA LEU A 77 0.83 -23.78 -8.44
C LEU A 77 1.79 -24.95 -8.62
N GLU A 78 1.31 -26.06 -9.19
CA GLU A 78 2.12 -27.25 -9.46
C GLU A 78 3.01 -27.08 -10.71
N ALA A 79 2.57 -26.25 -11.66
CA ALA A 79 3.34 -25.92 -12.85
C ALA A 79 4.68 -25.25 -12.47
N LYS A 80 5.79 -25.95 -12.72
CA LYS A 80 7.14 -25.37 -12.61
C LYS A 80 7.33 -24.31 -13.69
N GLY A 81 7.12 -23.05 -13.35
CA GLY A 81 7.32 -21.91 -14.26
C GLY A 81 6.74 -20.61 -13.71
N SER A 82 7.14 -19.47 -14.31
CA SER A 82 6.67 -18.14 -13.95
C SER A 82 5.24 -17.87 -14.48
N ASN A 83 4.26 -18.62 -13.98
CA ASN A 83 2.83 -18.40 -14.24
C ASN A 83 2.19 -17.41 -13.24
N ASP A 84 3.00 -16.60 -12.58
CA ASP A 84 2.60 -15.70 -11.51
C ASP A 84 1.47 -14.74 -11.91
N PHE A 85 1.46 -14.26 -13.17
CA PHE A 85 0.37 -13.42 -13.70
C PHE A 85 -0.96 -14.17 -13.75
N ARG A 86 -0.96 -15.39 -14.30
CA ARG A 86 -2.17 -16.21 -14.41
C ARG A 86 -2.68 -16.62 -13.05
N LEU A 87 -1.76 -17.00 -12.14
CA LEU A 87 -2.10 -17.33 -10.77
C LEU A 87 -2.72 -16.12 -10.05
N GLY A 88 -2.14 -14.92 -10.21
CA GLY A 88 -2.69 -13.67 -9.70
C GLY A 88 -4.12 -13.40 -10.22
N GLY A 89 -4.36 -13.62 -11.51
CA GLY A 89 -5.68 -13.46 -12.12
C GLY A 89 -6.73 -14.43 -11.58
N VAL A 90 -6.39 -15.72 -11.50
CA VAL A 90 -7.30 -16.74 -10.94
C VAL A 90 -7.59 -16.47 -9.46
N LEU A 91 -6.57 -16.10 -8.68
CA LEU A 91 -6.75 -15.74 -7.27
C LEU A 91 -7.61 -14.47 -7.11
N SER A 92 -7.49 -13.49 -8.02
CA SER A 92 -8.33 -12.29 -8.05
C SER A 92 -9.81 -12.66 -8.27
N VAL A 93 -10.10 -13.56 -9.20
CA VAL A 93 -11.46 -14.07 -9.44
C VAL A 93 -12.01 -14.83 -8.22
N ILE A 94 -11.19 -15.70 -7.60
CA ILE A 94 -11.60 -16.44 -6.39
C ILE A 94 -11.95 -15.48 -5.26
N GLN A 95 -11.14 -14.43 -5.07
CA GLN A 95 -11.36 -13.43 -4.04
C GLN A 95 -12.60 -12.57 -4.34
N ALA A 96 -12.74 -12.08 -5.57
CA ALA A 96 -13.84 -11.19 -5.95
C ALA A 96 -15.22 -11.85 -5.91
N ASN A 97 -15.29 -13.17 -6.11
CA ASN A 97 -16.55 -13.93 -6.11
C ASN A 97 -16.77 -14.75 -4.83
N ASP A 98 -15.91 -14.58 -3.81
CA ASP A 98 -15.95 -15.34 -2.56
C ASP A 98 -16.02 -16.87 -2.74
N TYR A 99 -15.39 -17.38 -3.79
CA TYR A 99 -15.38 -18.81 -4.11
C TYR A 99 -14.76 -19.66 -2.99
N TRP A 100 -13.94 -19.06 -2.13
CA TRP A 100 -13.30 -19.65 -0.97
C TRP A 100 -14.26 -19.88 0.23
N SER A 101 -15.28 -19.04 0.43
CA SER A 101 -16.12 -19.05 1.65
C SER A 101 -16.99 -20.31 1.80
N GLY A 102 -17.29 -20.96 0.67
CA GLY A 102 -18.12 -22.17 0.62
C GLY A 102 -17.34 -23.44 0.28
N THR A 103 -16.00 -23.42 0.27
CA THR A 103 -15.19 -24.63 0.14
C THR A 103 -14.97 -25.24 1.52
N ALA A 104 -15.13 -26.56 1.60
CA ALA A 104 -14.81 -27.30 2.81
C ALA A 104 -13.32 -27.64 2.81
N ASP A 105 -12.68 -27.49 3.96
CA ASP A 105 -11.31 -27.92 4.19
C ASP A 105 -11.23 -29.46 4.27
N LYS A 106 -10.01 -29.95 4.51
CA LYS A 106 -9.71 -31.39 4.72
C LYS A 106 -10.50 -32.04 5.86
N ASN A 107 -11.04 -31.26 6.80
CA ASN A 107 -11.83 -31.73 7.94
C ASN A 107 -13.35 -31.57 7.72
N GLY A 108 -13.78 -31.04 6.57
CA GLY A 108 -15.19 -30.78 6.27
C GLY A 108 -15.71 -29.43 6.79
N GLU A 109 -14.85 -28.57 7.34
CA GLU A 109 -15.21 -27.25 7.83
C GLU A 109 -15.08 -26.19 6.73
N LYS A 110 -15.95 -25.18 6.73
CA LYS A 110 -15.85 -24.07 5.78
C LYS A 110 -14.74 -23.11 6.18
N TYR A 111 -14.05 -22.54 5.20
CA TYR A 111 -13.09 -21.48 5.44
C TYR A 111 -13.79 -20.21 5.92
N ASP A 112 -13.30 -19.67 7.04
CA ASP A 112 -13.75 -18.45 7.68
C ASP A 112 -13.07 -17.20 7.09
N THR A 113 -11.83 -17.35 6.64
CA THR A 113 -11.01 -16.28 6.08
C THR A 113 -10.32 -16.71 4.80
N PHE A 114 -10.17 -15.77 3.86
CA PHE A 114 -9.39 -16.00 2.64
C PHE A 114 -7.92 -16.36 2.95
N ARG A 115 -7.40 -15.90 4.10
CA ARG A 115 -6.07 -16.28 4.59
C ARG A 115 -5.96 -17.78 4.86
N ARG A 116 -6.84 -18.32 5.71
CA ARG A 116 -6.84 -19.75 6.04
C ARG A 116 -6.99 -20.58 4.77
N PHE A 117 -7.90 -20.17 3.89
CA PHE A 117 -8.07 -20.79 2.58
C PHE A 117 -6.75 -20.84 1.78
N MET A 118 -6.06 -19.71 1.56
CA MET A 118 -4.82 -19.71 0.78
C MET A 118 -3.69 -20.54 1.41
N GLU A 119 -3.56 -20.50 2.75
CA GLU A 119 -2.49 -21.19 3.46
C GLU A 119 -2.75 -22.70 3.55
N GLU A 120 -3.99 -23.14 3.76
CA GLU A 120 -4.34 -24.55 3.93
C GLU A 120 -4.68 -25.28 2.63
N GLU A 121 -5.42 -24.63 1.71
CA GLU A 121 -5.84 -25.24 0.44
C GLU A 121 -4.71 -25.23 -0.59
N PHE A 122 -3.99 -24.12 -0.68
CA PHE A 122 -2.98 -23.89 -1.72
C PHE A 122 -1.55 -23.95 -1.20
N GLY A 123 -1.33 -24.04 0.12
CA GLY A 123 0.01 -23.97 0.70
C GLY A 123 0.73 -22.65 0.39
N LEU A 124 -0.02 -21.59 0.04
CA LEU A 124 0.52 -20.32 -0.42
C LEU A 124 0.53 -19.33 0.75
N VAL A 125 1.70 -18.76 1.03
CA VAL A 125 1.82 -17.70 2.04
C VAL A 125 0.92 -16.53 1.67
N TYR A 126 0.04 -16.11 2.57
CA TYR A 126 -0.97 -15.08 2.33
C TYR A 126 -0.43 -13.82 1.65
N ARG A 127 0.69 -13.30 2.17
CA ARG A 127 1.35 -12.11 1.64
C ARG A 127 1.77 -12.27 0.18
N LYS A 128 2.26 -13.44 -0.21
CA LYS A 128 2.65 -13.73 -1.60
C LYS A 128 1.42 -13.76 -2.49
N GLY A 129 0.34 -14.43 -2.07
CA GLY A 129 -0.93 -14.44 -2.80
C GLY A 129 -1.48 -13.03 -3.04
N MET A 130 -1.48 -12.19 -2.01
CA MET A 130 -1.92 -10.79 -2.14
C MET A 130 -1.06 -9.97 -3.10
N TYR A 131 0.26 -10.20 -3.15
CA TYR A 131 1.12 -9.54 -4.13
C TYR A 131 0.81 -9.95 -5.57
N LEU A 132 0.50 -11.22 -5.81
CA LEU A 132 0.12 -11.71 -7.14
C LEU A 132 -1.20 -11.07 -7.59
N ILE A 133 -2.21 -11.04 -6.72
CA ILE A 133 -3.51 -10.43 -6.99
C ILE A 133 -3.35 -8.94 -7.28
N SER A 134 -2.65 -8.20 -6.42
CA SER A 134 -2.44 -6.76 -6.58
C SER A 134 -1.67 -6.42 -7.85
N THR A 135 -0.61 -7.18 -8.16
CA THR A 135 0.17 -6.99 -9.40
C THR A 135 -0.69 -7.24 -10.63
N TYR A 136 -1.49 -8.32 -10.62
CA TYR A 136 -2.44 -8.60 -11.70
C TYR A 136 -3.44 -7.46 -11.90
N ASN A 137 -4.13 -7.04 -10.83
CA ASN A 137 -5.12 -5.97 -10.91
C ASN A 137 -4.51 -4.67 -11.45
N HIS A 138 -3.34 -4.26 -10.94
CA HIS A 138 -2.66 -3.07 -11.44
C HIS A 138 -2.28 -3.15 -12.91
N LEU A 139 -1.80 -4.30 -13.38
CA LEU A 139 -1.44 -4.47 -14.79
C LEU A 139 -2.69 -4.41 -15.69
N VAL A 140 -3.79 -5.05 -15.29
CA VAL A 140 -5.05 -4.98 -16.03
C VAL A 140 -5.60 -3.55 -16.06
N ASP A 141 -5.62 -2.87 -14.90
CA ASP A 141 -6.10 -1.50 -14.77
C ASP A 141 -5.24 -0.50 -15.57
N SER A 142 -3.93 -0.76 -15.68
CA SER A 142 -3.00 0.10 -16.43
C SER A 142 -3.26 0.11 -17.95
N GLY A 143 -3.93 -0.93 -18.47
CA GLY A 143 -4.16 -1.12 -19.91
C GLY A 143 -2.89 -1.40 -20.72
N VAL A 144 -1.74 -1.59 -20.06
CA VAL A 144 -0.44 -1.79 -20.71
C VAL A 144 -0.38 -3.15 -21.41
N PRO A 145 -0.06 -3.22 -22.71
CA PRO A 145 0.08 -4.49 -23.42
C PRO A 145 1.24 -5.33 -22.89
N TRP A 146 1.06 -6.65 -22.75
CA TRP A 146 2.11 -7.57 -22.30
C TRP A 146 3.40 -7.44 -23.12
N ALA A 147 3.28 -7.27 -24.44
CA ALA A 147 4.41 -7.15 -25.36
C ALA A 147 5.37 -6.00 -24.99
N THR A 148 4.90 -4.97 -24.29
CA THR A 148 5.73 -3.84 -23.87
C THR A 148 6.54 -4.14 -22.61
N VAL A 149 6.06 -5.04 -21.75
CA VAL A 149 6.64 -5.32 -20.42
C VAL A 149 7.23 -6.72 -20.29
N GLU A 150 7.14 -7.56 -21.32
CA GLU A 150 7.63 -8.95 -21.31
C GLU A 150 9.12 -9.06 -20.94
N ASN A 151 9.92 -8.07 -21.32
CA ASN A 151 11.38 -8.04 -21.10
C ASN A 151 11.79 -7.54 -19.71
N VAL A 152 10.88 -6.98 -18.91
CA VAL A 152 11.17 -6.39 -17.58
C VAL A 152 11.44 -7.48 -16.54
N GLY A 153 10.82 -8.65 -16.70
CA GLY A 153 10.85 -9.75 -15.75
C GLY A 153 9.97 -9.51 -14.51
N TRP A 154 9.40 -10.58 -13.96
CA TRP A 154 8.36 -10.51 -12.93
C TRP A 154 8.81 -9.77 -11.65
N THR A 155 10.07 -9.94 -11.24
CA THR A 155 10.59 -9.33 -10.01
C THR A 155 10.63 -7.81 -10.06
N LYS A 156 10.90 -7.22 -11.24
CA LYS A 156 10.85 -5.75 -11.41
C LYS A 156 9.42 -5.31 -11.71
N LEU A 157 8.68 -6.10 -12.50
CA LEU A 157 7.30 -5.79 -12.88
C LEU A 157 6.38 -5.61 -11.67
N LYS A 158 6.48 -6.47 -10.64
CA LYS A 158 5.70 -6.34 -9.41
C LYS A 158 5.95 -5.02 -8.65
N GLU A 159 7.14 -4.42 -8.79
CA GLU A 159 7.49 -3.18 -8.10
C GLU A 159 6.96 -1.95 -8.84
N ILE A 160 6.95 -2.00 -10.17
CA ILE A 160 6.47 -0.90 -11.03
C ILE A 160 4.98 -0.98 -11.36
N ALA A 161 4.33 -2.15 -11.22
CA ALA A 161 2.92 -2.31 -11.53
C ALA A 161 2.01 -1.25 -10.90
N PRO A 162 2.19 -0.83 -9.62
CA PRO A 162 1.33 0.19 -9.01
C PRO A 162 1.48 1.62 -9.57
N ILE A 163 2.47 1.87 -10.44
CA ILE A 163 2.79 3.21 -10.94
C ILE A 163 2.86 3.30 -12.47
N ILE A 164 2.75 2.16 -13.17
CA ILE A 164 2.83 2.10 -14.62
C ILE A 164 1.46 2.41 -15.26
N ASN A 165 1.50 3.09 -16.40
CA ASN A 165 0.35 3.37 -17.25
C ASN A 165 0.79 3.50 -18.71
N LEU A 166 -0.15 3.68 -19.63
CA LEU A 166 0.12 3.83 -21.06
C LEU A 166 1.04 5.00 -21.42
N GLU A 167 1.09 6.05 -20.60
CA GLU A 167 1.88 7.26 -20.89
C GLU A 167 3.34 7.12 -20.44
N ASN A 168 3.59 6.33 -19.38
CA ASN A 168 4.91 6.23 -18.75
C ASN A 168 5.56 4.85 -18.89
N VAL A 169 4.90 3.90 -19.56
CA VAL A 169 5.38 2.51 -19.72
C VAL A 169 6.80 2.45 -20.28
N ASP A 170 7.09 3.17 -21.36
CA ASP A 170 8.39 3.13 -22.03
C ASP A 170 9.51 3.62 -21.10
N GLU A 171 9.21 4.65 -20.30
CA GLU A 171 10.14 5.22 -19.34
C GLU A 171 10.46 4.22 -18.20
N TRP A 172 9.44 3.50 -17.72
CA TRP A 172 9.62 2.47 -16.68
C TRP A 172 10.30 1.21 -17.20
N VAL A 173 10.02 0.81 -18.44
CA VAL A 173 10.69 -0.30 -19.10
C VAL A 173 12.18 0.01 -19.27
N GLN A 174 12.52 1.20 -19.74
CA GLN A 174 13.90 1.65 -19.87
C GLN A 174 14.62 1.68 -18.52
N ARG A 175 14.00 2.26 -17.48
CA ARG A 175 14.56 2.24 -16.11
C ARG A 175 14.79 0.83 -15.59
N CYS A 176 13.88 -0.10 -15.91
CA CYS A 176 14.05 -1.50 -15.54
C CYS A 176 15.20 -2.17 -16.29
N ALA A 177 15.55 -1.72 -17.49
CA ALA A 177 16.74 -2.19 -18.19
C ALA A 177 18.02 -1.64 -17.55
N ASP A 178 18.02 -0.37 -17.16
CA ASP A 178 19.22 0.33 -16.69
C ASP A 178 19.57 0.04 -15.21
N MET A 179 18.57 -0.23 -14.37
CA MET A 179 18.75 -0.37 -12.91
C MET A 179 18.59 -1.83 -12.46
N THR A 180 19.37 -2.23 -11.44
CA THR A 180 19.12 -3.49 -10.72
C THR A 180 17.81 -3.41 -9.92
N THR A 181 17.24 -4.56 -9.53
CA THR A 181 16.00 -4.61 -8.75
C THR A 181 16.08 -3.81 -7.45
N ASN A 182 17.21 -3.87 -6.74
CA ASN A 182 17.38 -3.14 -5.48
C ASN A 182 17.40 -1.62 -5.71
N GLN A 183 18.13 -1.17 -6.74
CA GLN A 183 18.18 0.25 -7.12
C GLN A 183 16.79 0.75 -7.55
N LEU A 184 16.02 -0.06 -8.28
CA LEU A 184 14.66 0.26 -8.67
C LEU A 184 13.74 0.43 -7.45
N ILE A 185 13.82 -0.47 -6.47
CA ILE A 185 13.05 -0.39 -5.23
C ILE A 185 13.38 0.89 -4.45
N GLU A 186 14.67 1.21 -4.31
CA GLU A 186 15.12 2.44 -3.64
C GLU A 186 14.65 3.69 -4.38
N TYR A 187 14.74 3.70 -5.71
CA TYR A 187 14.27 4.79 -6.54
C TYR A 187 12.76 5.02 -6.37
N ILE A 188 11.94 3.95 -6.48
CA ILE A 188 10.48 4.05 -6.28
C ILE A 188 10.15 4.53 -4.86
N LYS A 189 10.90 4.06 -3.85
CA LYS A 189 10.73 4.52 -2.47
C LYS A 189 11.04 6.02 -2.34
N SER A 190 12.09 6.51 -3.00
CA SER A 190 12.44 7.93 -3.02
C SER A 190 11.36 8.79 -3.68
N LEU A 191 10.76 8.33 -4.78
CA LEU A 191 9.64 9.02 -5.45
C LEU A 191 8.40 9.09 -4.56
N LYS A 192 8.07 8.01 -3.86
CA LYS A 192 6.96 7.97 -2.90
C LYS A 192 7.19 8.90 -1.71
N ALA A 193 8.44 9.03 -1.26
CA ALA A 193 8.81 10.00 -0.22
C ALA A 193 8.71 11.44 -0.73
N ALA A 194 9.22 11.72 -1.93
CA ALA A 194 9.16 13.05 -2.55
C ALA A 194 7.71 13.52 -2.84
N LYS A 195 6.82 12.60 -3.22
CA LYS A 195 5.37 12.89 -3.36
C LYS A 195 4.67 13.23 -2.03
N LYS A 196 5.22 12.81 -0.89
CA LYS A 196 4.70 13.19 0.44
C LYS A 196 5.20 14.57 0.89
N THR A 197 6.25 15.10 0.26
CA THR A 197 6.88 16.37 0.60
C THR A 197 6.65 17.47 -0.44
N THR A 198 5.89 17.19 -1.50
CA THR A 198 5.48 18.20 -2.49
C THR A 198 4.13 18.79 -2.07
N PRO A 199 4.04 20.10 -1.78
CA PRO A 199 2.76 20.75 -1.52
C PRO A 199 1.94 20.67 -2.81
N LYS A 200 0.88 19.87 -2.78
CA LYS A 200 -0.14 19.89 -3.80
C LYS A 200 -0.92 21.18 -3.60
N GLU A 201 -0.90 22.10 -4.55
CA GLU A 201 -1.84 23.24 -4.62
C GLU A 201 -3.27 22.73 -4.85
N THR A 202 -3.81 22.07 -3.83
CA THR A 202 -5.23 21.84 -3.60
C THR A 202 -5.36 22.16 -2.13
N SER A 203 -5.84 23.37 -1.81
CA SER A 203 -6.16 23.89 -0.46
C SER A 203 -5.84 22.88 0.65
N ASP A 204 -4.78 23.07 1.43
CA ASP A 204 -4.25 22.09 2.38
C ASP A 204 -5.32 21.47 3.31
N ILE A 205 -6.01 20.41 2.86
CA ILE A 205 -6.98 19.69 3.67
C ILE A 205 -6.19 18.79 4.61
N THR A 206 -6.10 19.20 5.88
CA THR A 206 -5.55 18.38 6.96
C THR A 206 -6.68 17.64 7.67
N THR A 207 -6.53 16.32 7.85
CA THR A 207 -7.51 15.51 8.59
C THR A 207 -7.16 15.50 10.08
N MET A 208 -8.08 15.96 10.92
CA MET A 208 -8.00 15.82 12.38
C MET A 208 -9.02 14.78 12.85
N THR A 209 -8.57 13.79 13.64
CA THR A 209 -9.44 12.71 14.14
C THR A 209 -9.45 12.70 15.66
N PHE A 210 -10.65 12.77 16.24
CA PHE A 210 -10.86 12.68 17.68
C PHE A 210 -11.52 11.35 18.02
N LYS A 211 -11.04 10.70 19.08
CA LYS A 211 -11.75 9.57 19.71
C LYS A 211 -12.67 10.14 20.77
N LEU A 212 -13.97 9.98 20.57
CA LEU A 212 -15.00 10.44 21.50
C LEU A 212 -15.57 9.24 22.26
N HIS A 213 -15.88 9.44 23.52
CA HIS A 213 -16.71 8.49 24.26
C HIS A 213 -18.17 8.58 23.74
N SER A 214 -18.96 7.52 23.99
CA SER A 214 -20.32 7.41 23.43
C SER A 214 -21.26 8.52 23.90
N ASP A 215 -21.07 8.99 25.14
CA ASP A 215 -21.78 10.10 25.77
C ASP A 215 -21.41 11.47 25.18
N GLN A 216 -20.15 11.65 24.77
CA GLN A 216 -19.67 12.90 24.16
C GLN A 216 -20.15 13.10 22.73
N ARG A 217 -20.46 12.00 22.02
CA ARG A 217 -20.84 12.04 20.61
C ARG A 217 -22.11 12.87 20.37
N GLU A 218 -23.12 12.69 21.22
CA GLU A 218 -24.40 13.37 21.06
C GLU A 218 -24.23 14.88 21.23
N THR A 219 -23.53 15.31 22.28
CA THR A 219 -23.22 16.72 22.52
C THR A 219 -22.41 17.37 21.40
N VAL A 220 -21.39 16.68 20.86
CA VAL A 220 -20.59 17.20 19.74
C VAL A 220 -21.42 17.33 18.46
N THR A 221 -22.32 16.36 18.20
CA THR A 221 -23.19 16.39 17.02
C THR A 221 -24.18 17.55 17.11
N GLU A 222 -24.84 17.73 18.27
CA GLU A 222 -25.78 18.82 18.49
C GLU A 222 -25.11 20.21 18.37
N ALA A 223 -23.87 20.35 18.86
CA ALA A 223 -23.10 21.58 18.73
C ALA A 223 -22.80 21.92 17.26
N LEU A 224 -22.41 20.91 16.45
CA LEU A 224 -22.17 21.08 15.03
C LEU A 224 -23.45 21.46 14.27
N ASP A 225 -24.57 20.82 14.59
CA ASP A 225 -25.84 21.11 13.91
C ASP A 225 -26.36 22.52 14.24
N LYS A 226 -26.25 22.98 15.49
CA LYS A 226 -26.54 24.37 15.85
C LYS A 226 -25.65 25.36 15.11
N ALA A 227 -24.36 25.06 14.98
CA ALA A 227 -23.42 25.91 14.27
C ALA A 227 -23.68 25.96 12.75
N LYS A 228 -24.15 24.85 12.16
CA LYS A 228 -24.61 24.80 10.76
C LYS A 228 -25.84 25.69 10.53
N GLU A 229 -26.84 25.57 11.39
CA GLU A 229 -28.07 26.38 11.32
C GLU A 229 -27.75 27.87 11.43
N PHE A 230 -26.86 28.24 12.37
CA PHE A 230 -26.49 29.63 12.59
C PHE A 230 -25.70 30.23 11.42
N ASN A 231 -24.80 29.46 10.81
CA ASN A 231 -23.92 29.93 9.73
C ASN A 231 -24.45 29.60 8.31
N GLY A 232 -25.62 28.97 8.20
CA GLY A 232 -26.23 28.60 6.91
C GLY A 232 -25.35 27.67 6.05
N THR A 233 -24.61 26.76 6.69
CA THR A 233 -23.70 25.82 6.00
C THR A 233 -24.07 24.38 6.30
N ASP A 234 -23.94 23.49 5.32
CA ASP A 234 -24.15 22.05 5.52
C ASP A 234 -22.83 21.31 5.88
N VAL A 235 -21.70 22.02 5.91
CA VAL A 235 -20.37 21.43 6.03
C VAL A 235 -19.89 21.44 7.49
N ASN A 236 -19.73 20.25 8.09
CA ASN A 236 -19.22 20.08 9.47
C ASN A 236 -17.90 20.80 9.74
N ALA A 237 -16.99 20.87 8.76
CA ALA A 237 -15.70 21.53 8.93
C ALA A 237 -15.86 23.04 9.17
N VAL A 238 -16.74 23.70 8.41
CA VAL A 238 -17.04 25.13 8.55
C VAL A 238 -17.80 25.39 9.86
N ALA A 239 -18.71 24.49 10.24
CA ALA A 239 -19.41 24.56 11.52
C ALA A 239 -18.44 24.42 12.71
N LEU A 240 -17.47 23.51 12.63
CA LEU A 240 -16.44 23.33 13.66
C LEU A 240 -15.55 24.57 13.78
N GLU A 241 -15.12 25.14 12.65
CA GLU A 241 -14.35 26.38 12.62
C GLU A 241 -15.10 27.51 13.32
N TYR A 242 -16.39 27.67 13.02
CA TYR A 242 -17.23 28.69 13.65
C TYR A 242 -17.33 28.50 15.17
N ILE A 243 -17.52 27.26 15.65
CA ILE A 243 -17.54 26.96 17.09
C ILE A 243 -16.22 27.35 17.74
N CYS A 244 -15.08 27.00 17.12
CA CYS A 244 -13.77 27.34 17.63
C CYS A 244 -13.52 28.86 17.63
N MET A 245 -13.94 29.56 16.58
CA MET A 245 -13.83 31.02 16.47
C MET A 245 -14.65 31.72 17.56
N GLN A 246 -15.90 31.31 17.78
CA GLN A 246 -16.74 31.82 18.87
C GLN A 246 -16.14 31.57 20.25
N TYR A 247 -15.48 30.42 20.45
CA TYR A 247 -14.77 30.13 21.70
C TYR A 247 -13.55 31.06 21.89
N LEU A 248 -12.78 31.30 20.83
CA LEU A 248 -11.61 32.19 20.85
C LEU A 248 -11.99 33.67 21.03
N GLU A 249 -13.12 34.10 20.47
CA GLU A 249 -13.68 35.45 20.61
C GLU A 249 -14.29 35.73 22.01
N GLY A 250 -14.27 34.73 22.90
CA GLY A 250 -14.82 34.87 24.26
C GLY A 250 -16.34 34.70 24.35
N GLY A 251 -16.99 34.24 23.26
CA GLY A 251 -18.42 33.95 23.20
C GLY A 251 -18.84 32.71 24.00
N ALA A 252 -17.88 31.89 24.45
CA ALA A 252 -18.14 30.79 25.35
C ALA A 252 -18.20 31.29 26.81
N GLY A 253 -19.42 31.40 27.33
CA GLY A 253 -19.69 31.85 28.70
C GLY A 253 -18.74 31.26 29.74
N LYS A 254 -18.20 32.15 30.60
CA LYS A 254 -17.36 31.91 31.78
C LYS A 254 -16.78 30.49 31.84
N ILE A 255 -15.60 30.31 31.29
CA ILE A 255 -14.71 29.20 31.64
C ILE A 255 -14.65 29.18 33.18
N LYS A 256 -15.19 28.13 33.81
CA LYS A 256 -14.82 27.82 35.19
C LYS A 256 -13.33 27.54 35.14
N GLN A 257 -12.52 28.54 35.46
CA GLN A 257 -11.10 28.32 35.63
C GLN A 257 -10.95 27.20 36.66
N LYS A 258 -10.16 26.18 36.30
CA LYS A 258 -9.76 25.15 37.25
C LYS A 258 -9.14 25.87 38.45
N PRO A 259 -9.55 25.57 39.70
CA PRO A 259 -8.92 26.20 40.87
C PRO A 259 -7.42 25.89 40.81
N MET A 260 -6.62 26.95 40.74
CA MET A 260 -5.17 26.88 40.72
C MET A 260 -4.70 26.30 42.06
N THR A 261 -3.78 25.32 42.03
CA THR A 261 -3.23 24.80 43.29
C THR A 261 -2.32 25.86 43.95
N PRO A 262 -2.14 25.82 45.28
CA PRO A 262 -1.24 26.75 45.97
C PRO A 262 0.18 26.76 45.39
N GLU A 263 0.69 25.61 44.89
CA GLU A 263 2.01 25.56 44.24
C GLU A 263 2.04 26.33 42.90
N GLN A 264 0.99 26.21 42.08
CA GLN A 264 0.89 26.92 40.81
C GLN A 264 0.71 28.43 41.02
N PHE A 265 0.10 28.83 42.13
CA PHE A 265 0.01 30.23 42.54
C PHE A 265 1.38 30.78 42.97
N MET A 266 2.14 30.02 43.76
CA MET A 266 3.51 30.41 44.16
C MET A 266 4.47 30.50 42.98
N GLU A 267 4.39 29.57 42.02
CA GLU A 267 5.23 29.61 40.80
C GLU A 267 4.89 30.81 39.90
N SER A 268 3.64 31.29 39.92
CA SER A 268 3.23 32.51 39.21
C SER A 268 3.64 33.81 39.90
N LEU A 269 4.07 33.76 41.17
CA LEU A 269 4.57 34.90 41.94
C LEU A 269 6.08 35.14 41.76
N ASP A 270 6.80 34.18 41.18
CA ASP A 270 8.24 34.29 40.87
C ASP A 270 8.52 35.00 39.52
N SER A 271 7.49 35.38 38.76
CA SER A 271 7.66 36.27 37.60
C SER A 271 7.63 37.72 38.07
N GLU A 272 8.71 38.47 37.80
CA GLU A 272 9.00 39.87 38.18
C GLU A 272 8.02 40.93 37.63
N ASP A 273 6.71 40.71 37.73
CA ASP A 273 5.69 41.67 37.31
C ASP A 273 5.21 42.47 38.54
N GLU A 274 5.84 43.62 38.78
CA GLU A 274 5.51 44.58 39.86
C GLU A 274 4.01 44.96 39.88
N SER A 275 3.31 44.85 38.74
CA SER A 275 1.88 45.14 38.61
C SER A 275 0.96 44.17 39.38
N MET A 276 1.44 42.97 39.71
CA MET A 276 0.66 41.98 40.46
C MET A 276 0.75 42.21 41.97
N PHE A 277 1.90 42.70 42.45
CA PHE A 277 2.09 43.08 43.85
C PHE A 277 1.20 44.27 44.23
N GLU A 278 1.07 45.27 43.37
CA GLU A 278 0.11 46.38 43.57
C GLU A 278 -1.34 45.89 43.65
N LYS A 279 -1.73 44.92 42.81
CA LYS A 279 -3.08 44.32 42.88
C LYS A 279 -3.29 43.51 44.15
N LEU A 280 -2.25 42.81 44.62
CA LEU A 280 -2.28 42.06 45.88
C LEU A 280 -2.40 43.01 47.08
N MET A 281 -1.62 44.09 47.12
CA MET A 281 -1.68 45.08 48.19
C MET A 281 -3.03 45.81 48.22
N ASN A 282 -3.57 46.18 47.05
CA ASN A 282 -4.92 46.74 46.95
C ASN A 282 -6.01 45.76 47.40
N LEU A 283 -5.84 44.45 47.17
CA LEU A 283 -6.80 43.43 47.62
C LEU A 283 -6.71 43.19 49.14
N ILE A 284 -5.50 43.25 49.70
CA ILE A 284 -5.27 43.16 51.15
C ILE A 284 -5.86 44.39 51.84
N ASP A 285 -5.62 45.59 51.33
CA ASP A 285 -6.21 46.83 51.84
C ASP A 285 -7.74 46.82 51.75
N ALA A 286 -8.30 46.31 50.64
CA ALA A 286 -9.74 46.19 50.47
C ALA A 286 -10.39 45.16 51.41
N LYS A 287 -9.67 44.12 51.83
CA LYS A 287 -10.19 43.04 52.66
C LYS A 287 -9.94 43.25 54.15
N TYR A 288 -8.87 43.93 54.52
CA TYR A 288 -8.43 44.08 55.91
C TYR A 288 -8.39 45.54 56.40
N GLY A 289 -8.55 46.53 55.52
CA GLY A 289 -8.54 47.96 55.87
C GLY A 289 -7.16 48.49 56.30
N ALA A 290 -7.03 49.81 56.38
CA ALA A 290 -5.77 50.55 56.62
C ALA A 290 -5.07 50.32 57.99
N ASP A 291 -5.53 49.36 58.79
CA ASP A 291 -4.98 49.06 60.12
C ASP A 291 -3.92 47.94 60.10
N TYR A 292 -3.47 47.50 58.93
CA TYR A 292 -2.36 46.55 58.80
C TYR A 292 -1.00 47.23 59.01
N ASN A 293 -0.68 47.55 60.26
CA ASN A 293 0.62 48.08 60.66
C ASN A 293 1.65 46.94 60.74
N ILE A 294 2.52 46.83 59.72
CA ILE A 294 3.66 45.88 59.72
C ILE A 294 4.80 46.34 60.64
N SER A 295 4.65 47.48 61.33
CA SER A 295 5.52 47.86 62.43
C SER A 295 4.97 47.29 63.73
N ILE A 296 5.56 46.19 64.18
CA ILE A 296 6.10 45.99 65.53
C ILE A 296 6.53 44.52 65.64
N ALA A 297 7.82 44.27 65.49
CA ALA A 297 8.50 43.33 66.39
C ALA A 297 9.12 44.19 67.49
N PRO A 298 8.65 44.14 68.75
CA PRO A 298 9.46 44.58 69.88
C PRO A 298 10.46 43.46 70.21
N LYS A 299 11.65 43.91 70.62
CA LYS A 299 12.85 43.12 70.93
C LYS A 299 12.62 41.84 71.73
#